data_AF-A0A0W0XL10-F1
#
_entry.id   AF-A0A0W0XL10-F1
#
_cell.length_a   1.000
_cell.length_b   1.000
_cell.length_c   1.000
_cell.angle_alpha   90.00
_cell.angle_beta   90.00
_cell.angle_gamma   90.00
#
_symmetry.space_group_name_H-M   'P 1'
#
loop_
_entity.id
_entity.type
_entity.pdbx_description
1 polymer ?
#
loop_
_entity_poly.entity_id
_entity_poly.type
_entity_poly.pdbx_seq_one_letter_code
_entity_poly.pdbx_strand_id
1 'polypeptide(L)'
;MNDLMLMLGWIGITAPMALATIGSIYGCAIAGQAAIGAMLDMEGGYGKYIGVSVLPSTQAIMGIVIMFSLNRTVTPQIAGGLFGIGILSGIALMLCAIQQGICCASAINATKNKPEIFGLSIAPAAIVEGFAVFIFVFALVLSTGL
;
A
#
# COMPACT_ATOMS: atom_id res chain seq x y z
N MET A 1 0.65 -29.69 -16.47
CA MET A 1 -0.21 -29.21 -15.37
C MET A 1 0.59 -28.87 -14.11
N ASN A 2 1.54 -29.70 -13.67
CA ASN A 2 2.39 -29.37 -12.52
C ASN A 2 3.20 -28.08 -12.71
N ASP A 3 3.86 -27.87 -13.86
CA ASP A 3 4.73 -26.70 -14.04
C ASP A 3 3.96 -25.37 -14.04
N LEU A 4 2.76 -25.35 -14.61
CA LEU A 4 1.87 -24.18 -14.55
C LEU A 4 1.47 -23.84 -13.11
N MET A 5 1.13 -24.86 -12.30
CA MET A 5 0.82 -24.65 -10.89
C MET A 5 2.03 -24.13 -10.11
N LEU A 6 3.21 -24.71 -10.33
CA LEU A 6 4.44 -24.23 -9.70
C LEU A 6 4.72 -22.77 -10.07
N MET A 7 4.57 -22.40 -11.34
CA MET A 7 4.71 -21.01 -11.80
C MET A 7 3.72 -20.07 -11.10
N LEU A 8 2.44 -20.45 -10.99
CA LEU A 8 1.43 -19.65 -10.31
C LEU A 8 1.74 -19.47 -8.82
N GLY A 9 2.23 -20.50 -8.14
CA GLY A 9 2.63 -20.39 -6.75
C GLY A 9 3.76 -19.37 -6.54
N TRP A 10 4.78 -19.35 -7.41
CA TRP A 10 5.86 -18.36 -7.36
C TRP A 10 5.38 -16.94 -7.66
N ILE A 11 4.46 -16.77 -8.62
CA ILE A 11 3.81 -15.49 -8.88
C ILE A 11 3.05 -15.05 -7.61
N GLY A 12 2.33 -15.97 -6.96
CA GLY A 12 1.64 -15.72 -5.71
C GLY A 12 2.54 -15.20 -4.59
N ILE A 13 3.70 -15.83 -4.39
CA ILE A 13 4.66 -15.39 -3.36
C ILE A 13 5.16 -13.96 -3.63
N THR A 14 5.46 -13.64 -4.89
CA THR A 14 6.11 -12.37 -5.25
C THR A 14 5.13 -11.22 -5.49
N ALA A 15 3.89 -11.51 -5.85
CA ALA A 15 2.86 -10.52 -6.22
C ALA A 15 2.53 -9.49 -5.11
N PRO A 16 2.36 -9.86 -3.83
CA PRO A 16 2.04 -8.89 -2.77
C PRO A 16 3.06 -7.76 -2.70
N MET A 17 4.35 -8.10 -2.66
CA MET A 17 5.42 -7.12 -2.59
C MET A 17 5.46 -6.27 -3.85
N ALA A 18 5.41 -6.88 -5.04
CA ALA A 18 5.51 -6.15 -6.30
C ALA A 18 4.36 -5.15 -6.48
N LEU A 19 3.12 -5.61 -6.32
CA LEU A 19 1.92 -4.80 -6.55
C LEU A 19 1.76 -3.73 -5.46
N ALA A 20 1.96 -4.08 -4.19
CA ALA A 20 1.85 -3.08 -3.12
C ALA A 20 2.93 -2.00 -3.27
N THR A 21 4.16 -2.36 -3.66
CA THR A 21 5.22 -1.39 -3.93
C THR A 21 4.89 -0.48 -5.10
N ILE A 22 4.31 -1.00 -6.19
CA ILE A 22 3.81 -0.17 -7.29
C ILE A 22 2.79 0.84 -6.76
N GLY A 23 1.81 0.39 -5.97
CA GLY A 23 0.82 1.29 -5.39
C GLY A 23 1.43 2.37 -4.51
N SER A 24 2.40 2.00 -3.66
CA SER A 24 3.13 2.94 -2.81
C SER A 24 3.92 3.98 -3.62
N ILE A 25 4.56 3.58 -4.73
CA ILE A 25 5.26 4.52 -5.63
C ILE A 25 4.28 5.56 -6.15
N TYR A 26 3.13 5.13 -6.69
CA TYR A 26 2.12 6.05 -7.22
C TYR A 26 1.52 6.94 -6.12
N GLY A 27 1.14 6.35 -4.98
CA GLY A 27 0.55 7.08 -3.87
C GLY A 27 1.48 8.15 -3.32
N CYS A 28 2.74 7.78 -3.04
CA CYS A 28 3.75 8.71 -2.56
C CYS A 28 4.10 9.78 -3.60
N ALA A 29 4.16 9.43 -4.89
CA ALA A 29 4.43 10.40 -5.96
C ALA A 29 3.32 11.44 -6.08
N ILE A 30 2.04 11.01 -6.06
CA ILE A 30 0.88 11.91 -6.11
C ILE A 30 0.90 12.89 -4.93
N ALA A 31 1.09 12.38 -3.71
CA ALA A 31 1.14 13.22 -2.52
C ALA A 31 2.40 14.11 -2.48
N GLY A 32 3.54 13.61 -2.95
CA GLY A 32 4.79 14.35 -3.05
C GLY A 32 4.73 15.50 -4.04
N GLN A 33 4.07 15.32 -5.19
CA GLN A 33 3.81 16.40 -6.14
C GLN A 33 2.96 17.52 -5.52
N ALA A 34 1.93 17.16 -4.74
CA ALA A 34 1.15 18.15 -3.98
C ALA A 34 1.99 18.84 -2.89
N ALA A 35 2.89 18.11 -2.22
CA ALA A 35 3.81 18.68 -1.23
C ALA A 35 4.72 19.73 -1.87
N ILE A 36 5.32 19.43 -3.02
CA ILE A 36 6.15 20.39 -3.78
C ILE A 36 5.33 21.64 -4.13
N GLY A 37 4.10 21.46 -4.62
CA GLY A 37 3.21 22.58 -4.92
C GLY A 37 2.89 23.45 -3.70
N ALA A 38 2.67 22.85 -2.53
CA ALA A 38 2.44 23.59 -1.28
C ALA A 38 3.69 24.35 -0.81
N MET A 39 4.89 23.82 -1.06
CA MET A 39 6.16 24.47 -0.69
C MET A 39 6.45 25.75 -1.49
N LEU A 40 5.77 25.98 -2.62
CA LEU A 40 5.89 27.24 -3.36
C LEU A 40 5.19 28.40 -2.63
N ASP A 41 4.12 28.10 -1.90
CA ASP A 41 3.25 29.11 -1.26
C ASP A 41 3.59 29.30 0.24
N MET A 42 4.34 28.38 0.84
CA MET A 42 4.56 28.31 2.29
C MET A 42 6.02 28.61 2.64
N GLU A 43 6.25 29.40 3.69
CA GLU A 43 7.61 29.73 4.18
C GLU A 43 8.15 28.69 5.20
N GLY A 44 7.38 27.65 5.53
CA GLY A 44 7.78 26.64 6.50
C GLY A 44 6.78 25.49 6.67
N GLY A 45 7.06 24.60 7.63
CA GLY A 45 6.20 23.43 7.91
C GLY A 45 6.40 22.25 6.94
N TYR A 46 7.45 22.27 6.12
CA TYR A 46 7.72 21.28 5.07
C TYR A 46 7.74 19.82 5.57
N GLY A 47 8.22 19.59 6.78
CA GLY A 47 8.22 18.26 7.40
C GLY A 47 6.82 17.64 7.51
N LYS A 48 5.77 18.45 7.67
CA LYS A 48 4.38 17.97 7.69
C LYS A 48 3.95 17.47 6.31
N TYR A 49 4.26 18.22 5.25
CA TYR A 49 3.90 17.83 3.88
C TYR A 49 4.68 16.61 3.41
N ILE A 50 5.97 16.55 3.72
CA ILE A 50 6.81 15.38 3.44
C ILE A 50 6.30 14.17 4.23
N GLY A 51 6.00 14.34 5.53
CA GLY A 51 5.47 13.28 6.38
C GLY A 51 4.12 12.74 5.90
N VAL A 52 3.21 13.61 5.44
CA VAL A 52 1.95 13.18 4.83
C VAL A 52 2.19 12.47 3.50
N SER A 53 3.18 12.93 2.70
CA SER A 53 3.45 12.35 1.39
C SER A 53 3.96 10.91 1.41
N VAL A 54 4.58 10.48 2.52
CA VAL A 54 5.13 9.12 2.66
C VAL A 54 4.16 8.12 3.27
N LEU A 55 2.96 8.55 3.71
CA LEU A 55 1.96 7.66 4.29
C LEU A 55 1.65 6.43 3.42
N PRO A 56 1.52 6.54 2.08
CA PRO A 56 1.27 5.38 1.21
C PRO A 56 2.39 4.33 1.14
N SER A 57 3.54 4.54 1.80
CA SER A 57 4.65 3.58 1.83
C SER A 57 4.37 2.36 2.72
N THR A 58 3.40 2.44 3.63
CA THR A 58 3.06 1.34 4.54
C THR A 58 2.53 0.12 3.78
N GLN A 59 1.85 0.31 2.64
CA GLN A 59 1.37 -0.81 1.81
C GLN A 59 2.53 -1.64 1.25
N ALA A 60 3.65 -1.02 0.85
CA ALA A 60 4.85 -1.77 0.44
C ALA A 60 5.38 -2.65 1.59
N ILE A 61 5.42 -2.11 2.81
CA ILE A 61 5.86 -2.87 4.00
C ILE A 61 4.91 -4.05 4.25
N MET A 62 3.60 -3.82 4.22
CA MET A 62 2.60 -4.89 4.35
C MET A 62 2.76 -5.95 3.25
N GLY A 63 2.98 -5.54 2.01
CA GLY A 63 3.23 -6.44 0.88
C GLY A 63 4.48 -7.31 1.06
N ILE A 64 5.57 -6.74 1.60
CA ILE A 64 6.79 -7.48 1.94
C ILE A 64 6.51 -8.52 3.03
N VAL A 65 5.77 -8.15 4.07
CA VAL A 65 5.45 -9.08 5.16
C VAL A 65 4.54 -10.22 4.68
N ILE A 66 3.56 -9.94 3.81
CA ILE A 66 2.74 -10.98 3.18
C ILE A 66 3.61 -11.91 2.32
N MET A 67 4.50 -11.35 1.50
CA MET A 67 5.42 -12.14 0.67
C MET A 67 6.27 -13.10 1.52
N PHE A 68 6.87 -12.62 2.60
CA PHE A 68 7.61 -13.49 3.53
C PHE A 68 6.72 -14.53 4.20
N SER A 69 5.48 -14.20 4.52
CA SER A 69 4.53 -15.14 5.13
C SER A 69 4.11 -16.24 4.16
N LEU A 70 4.05 -15.95 2.85
CA LEU A 70 3.75 -16.93 1.80
C LEU A 70 4.99 -17.71 1.35
N ASN A 71 6.21 -17.25 1.66
CA ASN A 71 7.45 -17.82 1.17
C ASN A 71 7.71 -19.23 1.75
N ARG A 72 7.39 -20.26 0.97
CA ARG A 72 7.57 -21.68 1.30
C ARG A 72 7.73 -22.51 0.03
N THR A 73 8.09 -23.78 0.18
CA THR A 73 8.20 -24.72 -0.95
C THR A 73 6.87 -24.82 -1.69
N VAL A 74 6.86 -24.44 -2.97
CA VAL A 74 5.67 -24.50 -3.81
C VAL A 74 5.40 -25.95 -4.21
N THR A 75 4.21 -26.45 -3.88
CA THR A 75 3.71 -27.76 -4.33
C THR A 75 2.42 -27.58 -5.13
N PRO A 76 2.06 -28.54 -6.01
CA PRO A 76 0.79 -28.51 -6.74
C PRO A 76 -0.45 -28.33 -5.86
N GLN A 77 -0.43 -28.81 -4.61
CA GLN A 77 -1.56 -28.76 -3.68
C GLN A 77 -1.81 -27.35 -3.13
N ILE A 78 -0.74 -26.58 -2.87
CA ILE A 78 -0.84 -25.24 -2.26
C ILE A 78 -0.69 -24.09 -3.27
N ALA A 79 -0.18 -24.38 -4.47
CA ALA A 79 0.11 -23.40 -5.50
C ALA A 79 -1.06 -22.46 -5.83
N GLY A 80 -2.28 -23.01 -5.92
CA GLY A 80 -3.48 -22.19 -6.17
C GLY A 80 -3.80 -21.24 -5.03
N GLY A 81 -3.60 -21.68 -3.78
CA GLY A 81 -3.76 -20.85 -2.59
C GLY A 81 -2.73 -19.73 -2.51
N LEU A 82 -1.46 -20.04 -2.76
CA LEU A 82 -0.37 -19.04 -2.84
C LEU A 82 -0.68 -17.98 -3.89
N PHE A 83 -1.08 -18.39 -5.09
CA PHE A 83 -1.45 -17.47 -6.17
C PHE A 83 -2.64 -16.58 -5.79
N GLY A 84 -3.72 -17.17 -5.28
CA GLY A 84 -4.94 -16.46 -4.92
C GLY A 84 -4.71 -15.44 -3.81
N ILE A 85 -4.08 -15.83 -2.69
CA ILE A 85 -3.77 -14.90 -1.60
C ILE A 85 -2.81 -13.82 -2.11
N GLY A 86 -1.78 -14.22 -2.85
CA GLY A 86 -0.74 -13.34 -3.35
C GLY A 86 -1.25 -12.20 -4.24
N ILE A 87 -1.93 -12.55 -5.33
CA ILE A 87 -2.42 -11.59 -6.31
C ILE A 87 -3.52 -10.71 -5.72
N LEU A 88 -4.49 -11.28 -5.01
CA LEU A 88 -5.64 -10.51 -4.50
C LEU A 88 -5.21 -9.53 -3.41
N SER A 89 -4.35 -9.95 -2.48
CA SER A 89 -3.80 -9.04 -1.47
C SER A 89 -2.91 -7.96 -2.10
N GLY A 90 -2.08 -8.31 -3.07
CA GLY A 90 -1.23 -7.35 -3.78
C GLY A 90 -2.02 -6.28 -4.54
N ILE A 91 -3.03 -6.67 -5.32
CA ILE A 91 -3.90 -5.73 -6.04
C ILE A 91 -4.65 -4.83 -5.06
N ALA A 92 -5.20 -5.40 -3.99
CA ALA A 92 -5.96 -4.64 -3.02
C ALA A 92 -5.07 -3.61 -2.29
N LEU A 93 -3.86 -3.99 -1.87
CA LEU A 93 -2.89 -3.06 -1.28
C LEU A 93 -2.43 -1.99 -2.28
N MET A 94 -2.24 -2.35 -3.55
CA MET A 94 -1.89 -1.39 -4.61
C MET A 94 -2.95 -0.29 -4.73
N LEU A 95 -4.23 -0.67 -4.80
CA LEU A 95 -5.35 0.27 -4.91
C LEU A 95 -5.49 1.14 -3.66
N CYS A 96 -5.32 0.55 -2.46
CA CYS A 96 -5.30 1.30 -1.21
C CYS A 96 -4.21 2.38 -1.22
N ALA A 97 -2.97 2.04 -1.59
CA ALA A 97 -1.86 2.99 -1.60
C ALA A 97 -2.10 4.17 -2.56
N ILE A 98 -2.60 3.88 -3.77
CA ILE A 98 -2.95 4.92 -4.76
C ILE A 98 -4.02 5.85 -4.20
N GLN A 99 -5.11 5.29 -3.65
CA GLN A 99 -6.20 6.07 -3.11
C GLN A 99 -5.76 6.90 -1.88
N GLN A 100 -4.90 6.33 -1.03
CA GLN A 100 -4.33 7.03 0.11
C GLN A 100 -3.48 8.22 -0.33
N GLY A 101 -2.69 8.07 -1.41
CA GLY A 101 -1.93 9.17 -2.00
C GLY A 101 -2.82 10.33 -2.47
N ILE A 102 -3.96 10.04 -3.09
CA ILE A 102 -4.94 11.05 -3.51
C ILE A 102 -5.54 11.78 -2.28
N CYS A 103 -5.86 11.04 -1.22
CA CYS A 103 -6.30 11.63 0.05
C CYS A 103 -5.22 12.52 0.67
N CYS A 104 -3.96 12.06 0.68
CA CYS A 104 -2.82 12.81 1.19
C CYS A 104 -2.58 14.10 0.39
N ALA A 105 -2.65 14.05 -0.94
CA ALA A 105 -2.55 15.23 -1.79
C ALA A 105 -3.65 16.26 -1.49
N SER A 106 -4.88 15.79 -1.26
CA SER A 106 -6.01 16.65 -0.88
C SER A 106 -5.78 17.30 0.50
N ALA A 107 -5.27 16.54 1.47
CA ALA A 107 -4.92 17.03 2.80
C ALA A 107 -3.83 18.11 2.74
N ILE A 108 -2.79 17.90 1.94
CA ILE A 108 -1.71 18.88 1.71
C ILE A 108 -2.28 20.18 1.11
N ASN A 109 -3.11 20.07 0.07
CA ASN A 109 -3.73 21.23 -0.56
C ASN A 109 -4.72 21.99 0.35
N ALA A 110 -5.41 21.30 1.24
CA ALA A 110 -6.28 21.96 2.22
C ALA A 110 -5.44 22.71 3.27
N THR A 111 -4.37 22.10 3.74
CA THR A 111 -3.59 22.57 4.89
C THR A 111 -2.55 23.62 4.56
N LYS A 112 -2.19 23.79 3.28
CA LYS A 112 -1.45 24.99 2.84
C LYS A 112 -2.27 26.27 3.04
N ASN A 113 -3.60 26.21 2.88
CA ASN A 113 -4.48 27.37 3.03
C ASN A 113 -5.05 27.51 4.45
N LYS A 114 -5.31 26.38 5.11
CA LYS A 114 -5.87 26.31 6.47
C LYS A 114 -5.05 25.36 7.36
N PRO A 115 -3.90 25.81 7.89
CA PRO A 115 -3.01 24.95 8.68
C PRO A 115 -3.68 24.35 9.93
N GLU A 116 -4.68 25.02 10.49
CA GLU A 116 -5.41 24.62 11.68
C GLU A 116 -6.21 23.32 11.52
N ILE A 117 -6.58 22.95 10.28
CA ILE A 117 -7.31 21.69 10.01
C ILE A 117 -6.40 20.51 9.67
N PHE A 118 -5.08 20.62 9.86
CA PHE A 118 -4.11 19.59 9.46
C PHE A 118 -4.46 18.18 9.95
N GLY A 119 -4.66 18.01 11.26
CA GLY A 119 -4.99 16.69 11.81
C GLY A 119 -6.29 16.11 11.25
N LEU A 120 -7.31 16.95 11.09
CA LEU A 120 -8.62 16.54 10.56
C LEU A 120 -8.55 16.18 9.07
N SER A 121 -7.74 16.91 8.30
CA SER A 121 -7.60 16.71 6.85
C SER A 121 -6.96 15.37 6.47
N ILE A 122 -6.22 14.74 7.40
CA ILE A 122 -5.59 13.43 7.19
C ILE A 122 -6.57 12.27 7.42
N ALA A 123 -7.72 12.52 8.07
CA ALA A 123 -8.68 11.46 8.41
C ALA A 123 -9.07 10.55 7.23
N PRO A 124 -9.30 11.05 6.00
CA PRO A 124 -9.57 10.18 4.85
C PRO A 124 -8.41 9.24 4.52
N ALA A 125 -7.16 9.71 4.61
CA ALA A 125 -5.99 8.86 4.40
C ALA A 125 -5.84 7.78 5.48
N ALA A 126 -6.21 8.09 6.72
CA ALA A 126 -6.23 7.13 7.82
C ALA A 126 -7.34 6.07 7.66
N ILE A 127 -8.49 6.44 7.10
CA ILE A 127 -9.56 5.49 6.77
C ILE A 127 -9.08 4.48 5.72
N VAL A 128 -8.41 4.95 4.67
CA VAL A 128 -7.84 4.07 3.63
C VAL A 128 -6.80 3.12 4.24
N GLU A 129 -5.96 3.61 5.16
CA GLU A 129 -5.00 2.77 5.90
C GLU A 129 -5.71 1.65 6.66
N GLY A 130 -6.82 1.95 7.34
CA GLY A 130 -7.61 0.94 8.07
C GLY A 130 -8.05 -0.23 7.18
N PHE A 131 -8.45 0.04 5.93
CA PHE A 131 -8.78 -1.02 4.97
C PHE A 131 -7.56 -1.82 4.49
N ALA A 132 -6.42 -1.16 4.31
CA ALA A 132 -5.16 -1.85 4.00
C ALA A 132 -4.76 -2.84 5.11
N VAL A 133 -4.95 -2.45 6.38
CA VAL A 133 -4.69 -3.33 7.54
C VAL A 133 -5.61 -4.55 7.54
N PHE A 134 -6.89 -4.41 7.16
CA PHE A 134 -7.77 -5.59 7.03
C PHE A 134 -7.28 -6.57 5.97
N ILE A 135 -6.90 -6.07 4.78
CA ILE A 135 -6.33 -6.90 3.70
C ILE A 135 -5.08 -7.63 4.20
N PHE A 136 -4.21 -6.91 4.90
CA PHE A 136 -2.99 -7.44 5.48
C PHE A 136 -3.24 -8.57 6.46
N VAL A 137 -4.10 -8.35 7.47
CA VAL A 137 -4.42 -9.36 8.48
C VAL A 137 -5.07 -10.59 7.86
N PHE A 138 -6.01 -10.42 6.93
CA PHE A 138 -6.65 -11.56 6.25
C PHE A 138 -5.63 -12.39 5.46
N ALA A 139 -4.72 -11.75 4.72
CA ALA A 139 -3.67 -12.46 3.99
C ALA A 139 -2.78 -13.27 4.92
N LEU A 140 -2.42 -12.75 6.10
CA LEU A 140 -1.63 -13.48 7.10
C LEU A 140 -2.38 -14.68 7.67
N VAL A 141 -3.63 -14.50 8.05
CA VAL A 141 -4.45 -15.60 8.61
C VAL A 141 -4.63 -16.71 7.58
N LEU A 142 -4.97 -16.37 6.32
CA LEU A 142 -5.12 -17.35 5.25
C LEU A 142 -3.80 -18.06 4.93
N SER A 143 -2.67 -17.34 5.00
CA SER A 143 -1.34 -17.91 4.77
C SER A 143 -1.00 -19.03 5.76
N THR A 144 -1.49 -18.98 7.01
CA THR A 144 -1.27 -20.05 7.99
C THR A 144 -2.04 -21.34 7.68
N GLY A 145 -3.07 -21.26 6.84
CA GLY A 145 -3.88 -22.41 6.42
C GLY A 145 -3.35 -23.13 5.17
N LEU A 146 -2.28 -22.62 4.55
CA LEU A 146 -1.55 -23.26 3.44
C LEU A 146 -0.41 -24.13 3.97
#